data_AF-A0A417IJ05-F1
#
_entry.id   AF-A0A417IJ05-F1
#
_cell.length_a   1.000
_cell.length_b   1.000
_cell.length_c   1.000
_cell.angle_alpha   90.00
_cell.angle_beta   90.00
_cell.angle_gamma   90.00
#
_symmetry.space_group_name_H-M   'P 1'
#
loop_
_entity.id
_entity.type
_entity.pdbx_description
1 polymer ?
#
loop_
_entity_poly.entity_id
_entity_poly.type
_entity_poly.pdbx_seq_one_letter_code
_entity_poly.pdbx_strand_id
1 'polypeptide(L)'
;MSVDFNASFSGSAETFGAKMTETPASMTASMKETGGGSASNYEALRNKPKINGHELIGDMTPAQLGITDDRHHTHKQAQAAKVWTVAHNLGKRPAVTVVDSAGTMVIGEVDYLDDNNVRLTFCAAFSGTAYFN
;
A
#
# COMPACT_ATOMS: atom_id res chain seq x y z
N MET A 1 7.72 24.61 61.62
CA MET A 1 7.58 24.04 62.98
C MET A 1 7.22 22.57 62.80
N SER A 2 8.16 21.64 62.98
CA SER A 2 7.83 20.20 63.00
C SER A 2 7.24 19.88 64.37
N VAL A 3 6.12 19.16 64.41
CA VAL A 3 5.60 18.62 65.67
C VAL A 3 6.01 17.16 65.74
N ASP A 4 6.97 16.87 66.60
CA ASP A 4 7.42 15.50 66.80
C ASP A 4 6.42 14.79 67.74
N PHE A 5 5.77 13.75 67.23
CA PHE A 5 4.83 12.95 68.01
C PHE A 5 5.60 11.86 68.77
N ASN A 6 5.71 12.01 70.10
CA ASN A 6 6.44 11.05 70.93
C ASN A 6 5.43 10.19 71.72
N ALA A 7 5.34 8.90 71.39
CA ALA A 7 4.49 7.94 72.09
C ALA A 7 5.33 6.88 72.80
N SER A 8 5.14 6.68 74.10
CA SER A 8 5.80 5.64 74.90
C SER A 8 4.79 4.59 75.36
N PHE A 9 5.09 3.30 75.18
CA PHE A 9 4.25 2.19 75.63
C PHE A 9 5.03 1.25 76.56
N SER A 10 4.36 0.73 77.59
CA SER A 10 4.93 -0.22 78.56
C SER A 10 4.03 -1.43 78.73
N GLY A 11 4.46 -2.59 78.23
CA GLY A 11 3.76 -3.87 78.36
C GLY A 11 4.52 -5.00 77.66
N SER A 12 4.58 -6.18 78.28
CA SER A 12 5.29 -7.35 77.78
C SER A 12 4.33 -8.24 76.99
N ALA A 13 4.52 -8.25 75.67
CA ALA A 13 3.75 -8.97 74.64
C ALA A 13 2.38 -8.36 74.30
N GLU A 14 2.35 -7.38 73.41
CA GLU A 14 1.29 -7.28 72.39
C GLU A 14 1.87 -6.76 71.07
N THR A 15 1.51 -7.44 69.98
CA THR A 15 2.02 -7.22 68.63
C THR A 15 1.69 -5.79 68.16
N PHE A 16 2.69 -5.02 67.75
CA PHE A 16 2.46 -3.71 67.15
C PHE A 16 1.76 -3.88 65.79
N GLY A 17 0.44 -3.72 65.77
CA GLY A 17 -0.37 -3.81 64.55
C GLY A 17 -0.65 -2.43 63.97
N ALA A 18 0.18 -1.96 63.04
CA ALA A 18 -0.18 -0.79 62.24
C ALA A 18 -1.29 -1.17 61.24
N LYS A 19 -2.54 -0.80 61.53
CA LYS A 19 -3.64 -0.93 60.58
C LYS A 19 -3.69 0.32 59.71
N MET A 20 -3.36 0.17 58.45
CA MET A 20 -3.65 1.15 57.41
C MET A 20 -5.17 1.21 57.22
N THR A 21 -5.81 2.21 57.82
CA THR A 21 -7.27 2.45 57.80
C THR A 21 -7.75 3.18 56.56
N GLU A 22 -6.84 3.78 55.79
CA GLU A 22 -7.16 4.50 54.58
C GLU A 22 -6.86 3.63 53.36
N THR A 23 -7.83 3.52 52.46
CA THR A 23 -7.64 2.88 51.16
C THR A 23 -6.45 3.54 50.46
N PRO A 24 -5.45 2.78 49.95
CA PRO A 24 -4.35 3.36 49.19
C PRO A 24 -4.89 4.25 48.07
N ALA A 25 -4.35 5.46 47.93
CA ALA A 25 -4.76 6.36 46.86
C ALA A 25 -4.73 5.62 45.52
N SER A 26 -5.83 5.67 44.77
CA SER A 26 -5.92 4.98 43.48
C SER A 26 -4.83 5.50 42.54
N MET A 27 -3.90 4.63 42.16
CA MET A 27 -2.96 4.92 41.08
C MET A 27 -3.75 4.90 39.77
N THR A 28 -4.28 6.05 39.38
CA THR A 28 -4.95 6.19 38.09
C THR A 28 -3.85 6.25 37.03
N ALA A 29 -3.68 5.16 36.27
CA ALA A 29 -2.85 5.17 35.08
C ALA A 29 -3.47 6.15 34.07
N SER A 30 -2.97 7.38 34.07
CA SER A 30 -3.32 8.39 33.08
C SER A 30 -2.56 8.04 31.80
N MET A 31 -3.04 7.04 31.07
CA MET A 31 -2.60 6.87 29.69
C MET A 31 -3.13 8.09 28.94
N LYS A 32 -2.30 9.12 28.79
CA LYS A 32 -2.55 10.14 27.78
C LYS A 32 -2.61 9.38 26.47
N GLU A 33 -3.82 9.24 25.93
CA GLU A 33 -4.07 8.85 24.55
C GLU A 33 -3.10 9.64 23.67
N THR A 34 -1.98 9.01 23.32
CA THR A 34 -0.96 9.65 22.51
C THR A 34 -1.31 9.48 21.02
N GLY A 35 -2.46 8.87 20.70
CA GLY A 35 -2.85 8.61 19.32
C GLY A 35 -4.34 8.37 19.01
N GLY A 36 -5.27 8.26 19.96
CA GLY A 36 -6.69 8.05 19.67
C GLY A 36 -7.50 9.33 19.54
N GLY A 37 -7.17 10.21 18.59
CA GLY A 37 -8.12 11.22 18.14
C GLY A 37 -9.05 10.58 17.11
N SER A 38 -10.37 10.78 17.20
CA SER A 38 -11.25 10.59 16.04
C SER A 38 -10.78 11.55 14.95
N ALA A 39 -9.89 11.09 14.09
CA ALA A 39 -9.44 11.83 12.94
C ALA A 39 -10.50 11.69 11.85
N SER A 40 -11.12 12.80 11.48
CA SER A 40 -12.08 12.85 10.38
C SER A 40 -11.42 12.77 9.00
N ASN A 41 -10.10 12.95 8.92
CA ASN A 41 -9.28 12.81 7.72
C ASN A 41 -7.80 12.55 8.08
N TYR A 42 -6.98 12.25 7.06
CA TYR A 42 -5.55 11.96 7.23
C TYR A 42 -4.73 13.14 7.77
N GLU A 43 -5.22 14.39 7.66
CA GLU A 43 -4.51 15.58 8.15
C GLU A 43 -4.46 15.67 9.67
N ALA A 44 -5.53 15.24 10.33
CA ALA A 44 -5.67 15.29 11.79
C ALA A 44 -4.91 14.16 12.50
N LEU A 45 -4.32 13.21 11.75
CA LEU A 45 -3.53 12.13 12.31
C LEU A 45 -2.14 12.62 12.73
N ARG A 46 -1.75 12.30 13.97
CA ARG A 46 -0.39 12.56 14.48
C ARG A 46 0.66 11.73 13.77
N ASN A 47 0.30 10.51 13.36
CA ASN A 47 1.11 9.66 12.50
C ASN A 47 0.48 9.63 11.12
N LYS A 48 1.05 10.38 10.18
CA LYS A 48 0.55 10.47 8.80
C LYS A 48 0.87 9.16 8.05
N PRO A 49 -0.14 8.41 7.59
CA PRO A 49 0.09 7.22 6.78
C PRO A 49 0.82 7.59 5.49
N LYS A 50 1.61 6.65 4.95
CA LYS A 50 2.35 6.85 3.71
C LYS A 50 2.02 5.77 2.68
N ILE A 51 1.93 6.15 1.42
CA ILE A 51 1.92 5.23 0.27
C ILE A 51 3.16 5.55 -0.55
N ASN A 52 3.98 4.53 -0.85
CA ASN A 52 5.21 4.69 -1.63
C ASN A 52 6.13 5.83 -1.10
N GLY A 53 6.11 6.09 0.21
CA GLY A 53 6.90 7.16 0.85
C GLY A 53 6.21 8.53 0.91
N HIS A 54 5.08 8.71 0.23
CA HIS A 54 4.31 9.95 0.23
C HIS A 54 3.30 9.98 1.38
N GLU A 55 3.36 11.01 2.23
CA GLU A 55 2.38 11.23 3.30
C GLU A 55 1.02 11.57 2.73
N LEU A 56 -0.03 10.87 3.18
CA LEU A 56 -1.40 11.11 2.72
C LEU A 56 -1.94 12.41 3.32
N ILE A 57 -1.75 13.53 2.62
CA ILE A 57 -2.19 14.87 3.03
C ILE A 57 -2.95 15.56 1.90
N GLY A 58 -4.06 16.22 2.23
CA GLY A 58 -4.91 16.95 1.28
C GLY A 58 -5.41 16.09 0.13
N ASP A 59 -5.57 16.72 -1.03
CA ASP A 59 -6.00 16.09 -2.26
C ASP A 59 -4.78 15.63 -3.08
N MET A 60 -4.13 14.54 -2.65
CA MET A 60 -3.08 13.92 -3.46
C MET A 60 -3.69 13.16 -4.63
N THR A 61 -3.10 13.33 -5.81
CA THR A 61 -3.44 12.54 -6.99
C THR A 61 -2.78 11.15 -6.91
N PRO A 62 -3.36 10.12 -7.56
CA PRO A 62 -2.71 8.81 -7.69
C PRO A 62 -1.28 8.90 -8.22
N ALA A 63 -1.04 9.77 -9.20
CA ALA A 63 0.29 10.00 -9.77
C ALA A 63 1.30 10.51 -8.73
N GLN A 64 0.91 11.44 -7.85
CA GLN A 64 1.77 11.91 -6.76
C GLN A 64 2.08 10.84 -5.71
N LEU A 65 1.22 9.82 -5.60
CA LEU A 65 1.44 8.66 -4.75
C LEU A 65 2.23 7.55 -5.44
N GLY A 66 2.69 7.76 -6.69
CA GLY A 66 3.32 6.71 -7.50
C GLY A 66 2.36 5.58 -7.87
N ILE A 67 1.06 5.82 -7.80
CA ILE A 67 0.02 4.91 -8.28
C ILE A 67 -0.24 5.29 -9.73
N THR A 68 0.36 4.54 -10.64
CA THR A 68 0.18 4.70 -12.09
C THR A 68 -0.76 3.63 -12.63
N ASP A 69 -1.55 3.97 -13.66
CA ASP A 69 -2.35 3.00 -14.39
C ASP A 69 -1.48 1.94 -15.09
N ASP A 70 -2.10 0.81 -15.45
CA ASP A 70 -1.41 -0.24 -16.19
C ASP A 70 -1.06 0.21 -17.61
N ARG A 71 0.19 -0.08 -18.00
CA ARG A 71 0.74 0.30 -19.31
C ARG A 71 0.33 -0.72 -20.35
N HIS A 72 -0.33 -0.27 -21.40
CA HIS A 72 -0.84 -1.08 -22.50
C HIS A 72 -0.51 -0.45 -23.86
N HIS A 73 -0.58 -1.23 -24.94
CA HIS A 73 -0.35 -0.77 -26.31
C HIS A 73 -1.29 -1.46 -27.29
N THR A 74 -1.68 -0.73 -28.35
CA THR A 74 -2.50 -1.27 -29.44
C THR A 74 -1.79 -1.01 -30.77
N HIS A 75 -1.39 -2.09 -31.44
CA HIS A 75 -0.74 -2.04 -32.74
C HIS A 75 -1.72 -2.37 -33.85
N LYS A 76 -1.88 -1.48 -34.83
CA LYS A 76 -2.70 -1.73 -36.02
C LYS A 76 -1.81 -2.11 -37.20
N GLN A 77 -1.95 -3.35 -37.65
CA GLN A 77 -1.32 -3.83 -38.87
C GLN A 77 -2.24 -3.59 -40.08
N ALA A 78 -2.00 -2.51 -40.82
CA ALA A 78 -2.81 -2.19 -42.00
C ALA A 78 -2.51 -3.09 -43.21
N GLN A 79 -1.27 -3.53 -43.38
CA GLN A 79 -0.84 -4.34 -44.52
C GLN A 79 -0.74 -5.81 -44.13
N ALA A 80 -1.28 -6.69 -44.97
CA ALA A 80 -1.25 -8.12 -44.71
C ALA A 80 0.19 -8.66 -44.66
N ALA A 81 0.56 -9.24 -43.52
CA ALA A 81 1.89 -9.82 -43.31
C ALA A 81 1.81 -11.05 -42.41
N LYS A 82 2.73 -12.00 -42.63
CA LYS A 82 2.90 -13.17 -41.74
C LYS A 82 3.70 -12.87 -40.49
N VAL A 83 4.59 -11.86 -40.56
CA VAL A 83 5.50 -11.49 -39.48
C VAL A 83 5.29 -10.03 -39.17
N TRP A 84 4.91 -9.70 -37.94
CA TRP A 84 4.74 -8.33 -37.47
C TRP A 84 5.83 -8.04 -36.45
N THR A 85 6.64 -7.01 -36.67
CA THR A 85 7.60 -6.52 -35.68
C THR A 85 7.04 -5.24 -35.07
N VAL A 86 6.71 -5.27 -33.78
CA VAL A 86 5.97 -4.23 -33.07
C VAL A 86 6.83 -3.64 -31.97
N ALA A 87 7.04 -2.32 -32.04
CA ALA A 87 7.68 -1.53 -30.98
C ALA A 87 6.61 -0.93 -30.06
N HIS A 88 6.31 -1.62 -28.96
CA HIS A 88 5.24 -1.23 -28.02
C HIS A 88 5.72 -0.29 -26.90
N ASN A 89 7.03 -0.23 -26.61
CA ASN A 89 7.65 0.70 -25.66
C ASN A 89 7.07 0.64 -24.22
N LEU A 90 6.66 -0.55 -23.78
CA LEU A 90 6.06 -0.75 -22.45
C LEU A 90 7.09 -1.14 -21.38
N GLY A 91 8.38 -1.27 -21.69
CA GLY A 91 9.42 -1.68 -20.74
C GLY A 91 9.06 -2.91 -19.92
N LYS A 92 8.34 -3.86 -20.53
CA LYS A 92 7.88 -5.14 -19.95
C LYS A 92 7.58 -6.11 -21.09
N ARG A 93 7.34 -7.37 -20.77
CA ARG A 93 6.88 -8.39 -21.74
C ARG A 93 5.36 -8.61 -21.55
N PRO A 94 4.51 -7.77 -22.17
CA PRO A 94 3.06 -7.77 -21.97
C PRO A 94 2.39 -9.00 -22.57
N ALA A 95 1.21 -9.39 -22.10
CA ALA A 95 0.40 -10.40 -22.78
C ALA A 95 -0.10 -9.84 -24.12
N VAL A 96 -0.08 -10.65 -25.18
CA VAL A 96 -0.49 -10.23 -26.53
C VAL A 96 -1.73 -10.99 -26.99
N THR A 97 -2.75 -10.25 -27.44
CA THR A 97 -3.92 -10.81 -28.13
C THR A 97 -4.02 -10.20 -29.52
N VAL A 98 -4.16 -11.03 -30.55
CA VAL A 98 -4.22 -10.57 -31.94
C VAL A 98 -5.60 -10.87 -32.50
N VAL A 99 -6.17 -9.91 -33.23
CA VAL A 99 -7.41 -10.06 -33.97
C VAL A 99 -7.20 -9.70 -35.44
N ASP A 100 -7.89 -10.37 -36.35
CA ASP A 100 -7.93 -10.00 -37.76
C ASP A 100 -8.81 -8.76 -38.02
N SER A 101 -8.94 -8.34 -39.27
CA SER A 101 -9.78 -7.21 -39.67
C SER A 101 -11.29 -7.44 -39.44
N ALA A 102 -11.73 -8.68 -39.28
CA ALA A 102 -13.11 -9.03 -38.97
C ALA A 102 -13.36 -9.10 -37.44
N GLY A 103 -12.32 -8.93 -36.62
CA GLY A 103 -12.40 -9.02 -35.16
C GLY A 103 -12.27 -10.44 -34.61
N THR A 104 -11.87 -11.41 -35.44
CA THR A 104 -11.65 -12.80 -35.00
C THR A 104 -10.28 -12.92 -34.35
N MET A 105 -10.20 -13.57 -33.18
CA MET A 105 -8.93 -13.81 -32.52
C MET A 105 -8.06 -14.78 -33.33
N VAL A 106 -6.80 -14.41 -33.54
CA VAL A 106 -5.80 -15.20 -34.27
C VAL A 106 -4.66 -15.54 -33.31
N ILE A 107 -4.28 -16.83 -33.29
CA ILE A 107 -3.16 -17.32 -32.50
C ILE A 107 -1.95 -17.47 -33.41
N GLY A 108 -0.82 -16.95 -32.97
CA GLY A 108 0.48 -17.06 -33.62
C GLY A 108 1.58 -17.28 -32.60
N GLU A 109 2.81 -17.40 -33.09
CA GLU A 109 4.00 -17.40 -32.26
C GLU A 109 4.33 -15.98 -31.79
N VAL A 110 4.73 -15.85 -30.53
CA VAL A 110 5.07 -14.57 -29.90
C VAL A 110 6.51 -14.62 -29.41
N ASP A 111 7.38 -13.89 -30.09
CA ASP A 111 8.79 -13.74 -29.76
C ASP A 111 9.04 -12.37 -29.13
N TYR A 112 9.37 -12.32 -27.84
CA TYR A 112 9.84 -11.08 -27.21
C TYR A 112 11.31 -10.86 -27.52
N LEU A 113 11.59 -9.91 -28.43
CA LEU A 113 12.96 -9.55 -28.83
C LEU A 113 13.68 -8.81 -27.70
N ASP A 114 12.97 -7.90 -27.04
CA ASP A 114 13.39 -7.19 -25.82
C ASP A 114 12.15 -6.70 -25.04
N ASP A 115 12.33 -5.84 -24.04
CA ASP A 115 11.24 -5.34 -23.18
C ASP A 115 10.35 -4.26 -23.85
N ASN A 116 10.65 -3.88 -25.08
CA ASN A 116 9.92 -2.87 -25.85
C ASN A 116 9.51 -3.37 -27.25
N ASN A 117 10.04 -4.50 -27.72
CA ASN A 117 9.85 -5.02 -29.06
C ASN A 117 9.40 -6.48 -29.06
N VAL A 118 8.36 -6.78 -29.83
CA VAL A 118 7.80 -8.13 -30.02
C VAL A 118 7.71 -8.45 -31.50
N ARG A 119 8.03 -9.69 -31.86
CA ARG A 119 7.76 -10.27 -33.17
C ARG A 119 6.62 -11.28 -33.07
N LEU A 120 5.60 -11.09 -33.89
CA LEU A 120 4.45 -11.98 -34.02
C LEU A 120 4.54 -12.73 -35.35
N THR A 121 4.47 -14.05 -35.33
CA THR A 121 4.57 -14.89 -36.54
C THR A 121 3.33 -15.76 -36.70
N PHE A 122 2.78 -15.79 -37.92
CA PHE A 122 1.55 -16.50 -38.27
C PHE A 122 1.73 -17.39 -39.51
N CYS A 123 0.88 -18.41 -39.64
CA CYS A 123 0.89 -19.33 -40.79
C CYS A 123 0.51 -18.64 -42.12
N ALA A 124 -0.35 -17.62 -42.06
CA ALA A 124 -0.88 -16.88 -43.21
C ALA A 124 -0.76 -15.36 -43.00
N ALA A 125 -0.72 -14.60 -44.09
CA ALA A 125 -0.62 -13.16 -44.03
C ALA A 125 -2.03 -12.56 -43.88
N PHE A 126 -2.20 -11.66 -42.91
CA PHE A 126 -3.44 -10.91 -42.71
C PHE A 126 -3.14 -9.54 -42.12
N SER A 127 -4.11 -8.64 -42.22
CA SER A 127 -4.14 -7.35 -41.53
C SER A 127 -5.04 -7.44 -40.30
N GLY A 128 -4.76 -6.66 -39.27
CA GLY A 128 -5.52 -6.73 -38.03
C GLY A 128 -4.96 -5.83 -36.94
N THR A 129 -5.23 -6.19 -35.69
CA THR A 129 -4.82 -5.43 -34.51
C THR A 129 -4.24 -6.37 -33.46
N ALA A 130 -3.12 -5.98 -32.85
CA ALA A 130 -2.56 -6.64 -31.68
C ALA A 130 -2.69 -5.74 -30.45
N TYR A 131 -3.25 -6.30 -29.38
CA TYR A 131 -3.42 -5.65 -28.08
C TYR A 131 -2.38 -6.22 -27.11
N PHE A 132 -1.68 -5.32 -26.41
CA PHE A 132 -0.63 -5.61 -25.45
C PHE A 132 -1.05 -5.07 -24.09
N ASN A 133 -1.12 -5.94 -23.08
CA ASN A 133 -1.50 -5.58 -21.71
C ASN A 133 -0.46 -6.06 -20.70
#